data_AF-A0A7C5CTV8-F1
#
_entry.id   AF-A0A7C5CTV8-F1
#
_cell.length_a   1.000
_cell.length_b   1.000
_cell.length_c   1.000
_cell.angle_alpha   90.00
_cell.angle_beta   90.00
_cell.angle_gamma   90.00
#
_symmetry.space_group_name_H-M   'P 1'
#
loop_
_entity.id
_entity.type
_entity.pdbx_description
1 polymer ?
#
loop_
_entity_poly.entity_id
_entity_poly.type
_entity_poly.pdbx_seq_one_letter_code
_entity_poly.pdbx_strand_id
1 'polypeptide(L)'
;MKEGRMPLSLLSLYKETFIGSAGCLEEIGKKLVAYAEREEKFLSLLMFDLDDLRGINRDFGYEKGNEILLVLADSIEDSLRKSDVAGKYEADSFLVILPNTDVAGALKVEERTRKTFERKINELKDNSDNIEFKQKDITFKTAIASFPEHGDTFEEVLQSASLCLKEVDKSKKVQVAICPAVKRYKFNIGITDLVKAME
;
A
#
# COMPACT_ATOMS: atom_id res chain seq x y z
N MET A 1 19.72 -24.67 21.88
CA MET A 1 18.82 -24.57 20.71
C MET A 1 19.32 -23.39 19.90
N LYS A 2 19.69 -23.58 18.62
CA LYS A 2 20.03 -22.43 17.76
C LYS A 2 18.77 -21.59 17.66
N GLU A 3 18.83 -20.31 18.05
CA GLU A 3 17.80 -19.33 17.71
C GLU A 3 17.63 -19.38 16.20
N GLY A 4 16.60 -20.11 15.75
CA GLY A 4 16.25 -20.16 14.34
C GLY A 4 15.84 -18.76 13.95
N ARG A 5 16.56 -18.14 13.01
CA ARG A 5 16.17 -16.85 12.45
C ARG A 5 14.69 -16.97 12.04
N MET A 6 13.82 -16.20 12.68
CA MET A 6 12.43 -16.11 12.25
C MET A 6 12.41 -15.64 10.80
N PRO A 7 11.53 -16.19 9.95
CA PRO A 7 11.37 -15.66 8.60
C PRO A 7 11.00 -14.18 8.71
N LEU A 8 11.82 -13.34 8.08
CA LEU A 8 11.60 -11.90 8.02
C LEU A 8 10.33 -11.62 7.20
N SER A 9 9.52 -10.64 7.62
CA SER A 9 8.49 -10.10 6.74
C SER A 9 9.15 -9.47 5.51
N LEU A 10 8.42 -9.26 4.41
CA LEU A 10 8.97 -8.59 3.23
C LEU A 10 9.44 -7.15 3.55
N LEU A 11 8.76 -6.47 4.48
CA LEU A 11 9.23 -5.18 4.99
C LEU A 11 10.50 -5.33 5.83
N SER A 12 10.59 -6.30 6.74
CA SER A 12 11.82 -6.52 7.52
C SER A 12 13.00 -6.88 6.60
N LEU A 13 12.78 -7.69 5.57
CA LEU A 13 13.79 -7.99 4.56
C LEU A 13 14.24 -6.73 3.82
N TYR A 14 13.30 -5.88 3.39
CA TYR A 14 13.63 -4.59 2.77
C TYR A 14 14.44 -3.71 3.72
N LYS A 15 14.06 -3.60 4.99
CA LYS A 15 14.77 -2.76 5.96
C LYS A 15 16.21 -3.21 6.22
N GLU A 16 16.49 -4.50 6.10
CA GLU A 16 17.84 -5.05 6.27
C GLU A 16 18.69 -5.01 4.99
N THR A 17 18.07 -5.11 3.81
CA THR A 17 18.80 -5.39 2.56
C THR A 17 18.59 -4.36 1.45
N PHE A 18 17.58 -3.48 1.59
CA PHE A 18 17.08 -2.58 0.56
C PHE A 18 16.60 -3.27 -0.72
N ILE A 19 16.29 -4.57 -0.66
CA ILE A 19 15.81 -5.35 -1.80
C ILE A 19 14.29 -5.22 -1.97
N GLY A 20 13.85 -4.95 -3.21
CA GLY A 20 12.44 -4.92 -3.60
C GLY A 20 11.77 -6.29 -3.54
N SER A 21 10.45 -6.31 -3.29
CA SER A 21 9.67 -7.54 -3.10
C SER A 21 8.52 -7.69 -4.11
N ALA A 22 8.54 -6.96 -5.24
CA ALA A 22 7.45 -6.92 -6.21
C ALA A 22 6.94 -8.31 -6.62
N GLY A 23 7.82 -9.19 -7.11
CA GLY A 23 7.42 -10.53 -7.53
C GLY A 23 6.80 -11.37 -6.40
N CYS A 24 7.32 -11.26 -5.17
CA CYS A 24 6.73 -11.94 -4.00
C CYS A 24 5.35 -11.38 -3.66
N LEU A 25 5.19 -10.05 -3.72
CA LEU A 25 3.91 -9.39 -3.47
C LEU A 25 2.85 -9.80 -4.50
N GLU A 26 3.21 -9.88 -5.78
CA GLU A 26 2.28 -10.30 -6.83
C GLU A 26 1.83 -11.75 -6.65
N GLU A 27 2.76 -12.66 -6.37
CA GLU A 27 2.44 -14.07 -6.14
C GLU A 27 1.55 -14.28 -4.89
N ILE A 28 1.84 -13.55 -3.81
CA ILE A 28 1.02 -13.59 -2.59
C ILE A 28 -0.37 -12.96 -2.86
N GLY A 29 -0.41 -11.82 -3.56
CA GLY A 29 -1.62 -11.11 -3.90
C GLY A 29 -2.60 -11.95 -4.72
N LYS A 30 -2.12 -12.65 -5.76
CA LYS A 30 -2.93 -13.58 -6.55
C LYS A 30 -3.58 -14.67 -5.70
N LYS A 31 -2.81 -15.26 -4.78
CA LYS A 31 -3.33 -16.28 -3.84
C LYS A 31 -4.36 -15.71 -2.88
N LEU A 32 -4.15 -14.49 -2.38
CA LEU A 32 -5.07 -13.84 -1.45
C LEU A 32 -6.37 -13.41 -2.14
N VAL A 33 -6.32 -12.97 -3.40
CA VAL A 33 -7.54 -12.69 -4.19
C VAL A 33 -8.33 -13.98 -4.43
N ALA A 34 -7.67 -15.06 -4.87
CA ALA A 34 -8.35 -16.35 -5.04
C ALA A 34 -8.97 -16.87 -3.73
N TYR A 35 -8.31 -16.64 -2.59
CA TYR A 35 -8.86 -16.96 -1.28
C TYR A 35 -10.06 -16.06 -0.92
N ALA A 36 -9.98 -14.75 -1.17
CA ALA A 36 -11.05 -13.81 -0.92
C ALA A 36 -12.30 -14.11 -1.77
N GLU A 37 -12.12 -14.46 -3.04
CA GLU A 37 -13.19 -14.90 -3.94
C GLU A 37 -13.92 -16.13 -3.39
N ARG A 38 -13.17 -17.16 -2.98
CA ARG A 38 -13.74 -18.40 -2.41
C ARG A 38 -14.55 -18.16 -1.15
N GLU A 39 -14.11 -17.22 -0.32
CA GLU A 39 -14.73 -16.91 0.97
C GLU A 39 -15.77 -15.77 0.87
N GLU A 40 -16.07 -15.29 -0.33
CA GLU A 40 -16.97 -14.16 -0.59
C GLU A 40 -16.62 -12.92 0.25
N LYS A 41 -15.32 -12.62 0.34
CA LYS A 41 -14.76 -11.52 1.15
C LYS A 41 -14.07 -10.46 0.31
N PHE A 42 -13.92 -9.28 0.91
CA PHE A 42 -13.17 -8.17 0.33
C PHE A 42 -11.66 -8.34 0.55
N LEU A 43 -10.88 -7.78 -0.36
CA LEU A 43 -9.45 -7.57 -0.20
C LEU A 43 -9.12 -6.18 -0.72
N SER A 44 -8.35 -5.42 0.04
CA SER A 44 -7.93 -4.07 -0.37
C SER A 44 -6.42 -3.98 -0.57
N LEU A 45 -6.01 -3.25 -1.59
CA LEU A 45 -4.64 -2.85 -1.88
C LEU A 45 -4.48 -1.37 -1.50
N LEU A 46 -3.38 -1.05 -0.82
CA LEU A 46 -2.89 0.31 -0.70
C LEU A 46 -1.53 0.41 -1.39
N MET A 47 -1.41 1.33 -2.33
CA MET A 47 -0.14 1.64 -2.99
C MET A 47 0.33 3.01 -2.52
N PHE A 48 1.44 3.02 -1.79
CA PHE A 48 2.10 4.22 -1.27
C PHE A 48 3.21 4.64 -2.24
N ASP A 49 3.36 5.94 -2.51
CA ASP A 49 4.40 6.51 -3.37
C ASP A 49 4.96 7.77 -2.73
N LEU A 50 6.24 7.72 -2.33
CA LEU A 50 6.91 8.82 -1.64
C LEU A 50 7.12 10.01 -2.61
N ASP A 51 6.70 11.20 -2.20
CA ASP A 51 6.83 12.38 -3.05
C ASP A 51 8.28 12.86 -3.15
N ASP A 52 8.71 13.12 -4.40
CA ASP A 52 9.99 13.79 -4.72
C ASP A 52 11.25 13.11 -4.13
N LEU A 53 11.27 11.76 -4.04
CA LEU A 53 12.47 11.04 -3.58
C LEU A 53 13.72 11.41 -4.39
N ARG A 54 13.58 11.63 -5.69
CA ARG A 54 14.70 12.07 -6.56
C ARG A 54 15.23 13.45 -6.17
N GLY A 55 14.35 14.40 -5.83
CA GLY A 55 14.75 15.72 -5.33
C GLY A 55 15.43 15.61 -3.98
N ILE A 56 14.88 14.82 -3.06
CA ILE A 56 15.48 14.53 -1.76
C ILE A 56 16.88 13.94 -1.92
N ASN A 57 17.07 12.96 -2.79
CA ASN A 57 18.37 12.35 -3.04
C ASN A 57 19.38 13.33 -3.62
N ARG A 58 18.92 14.24 -4.50
CA ARG A 58 19.77 15.29 -5.09
C ARG A 58 20.20 16.32 -4.05
N ASP A 59 19.28 16.72 -3.18
CA ASP A 59 19.48 17.85 -2.27
C ASP A 59 20.13 17.41 -0.95
N PHE A 60 19.88 16.17 -0.49
CA PHE A 60 20.32 15.66 0.81
C PHE A 60 21.08 14.32 0.77
N GLY A 61 21.27 13.74 -0.41
CA GLY A 61 21.99 12.48 -0.61
C GLY A 61 21.13 11.22 -0.46
N TYR A 62 21.61 10.10 -1.03
CA TYR A 62 20.92 8.81 -1.03
C TYR A 62 20.69 8.24 0.38
N GLU A 63 21.63 8.46 1.31
CA GLU A 63 21.47 8.03 2.70
C GLU A 63 20.21 8.65 3.34
N LYS A 64 19.96 9.93 3.08
CA LYS A 64 18.78 10.61 3.61
C LYS A 64 17.49 10.11 2.95
N GLY A 65 17.52 9.87 1.64
CA GLY A 65 16.38 9.28 0.94
C GLY A 65 16.06 7.86 1.45
N ASN A 66 17.08 7.05 1.68
CA ASN A 66 16.95 5.72 2.27
C ASN A 66 16.33 5.79 3.67
N GLU A 67 16.79 6.71 4.51
CA GLU A 67 16.23 6.92 5.85
C GLU A 67 14.73 7.25 5.80
N ILE A 68 14.29 8.10 4.87
CA ILE A 68 12.87 8.44 4.70
C ILE A 68 12.06 7.23 4.22
N LEU A 69 12.62 6.41 3.31
CA LEU A 69 11.97 5.17 2.88
C LEU A 69 11.84 4.17 4.04
N LEU A 70 12.83 4.07 4.92
CA LEU A 70 12.75 3.25 6.12
C LEU A 70 11.69 3.77 7.08
N VAL A 71 11.58 5.10 7.27
CA VAL A 71 10.52 5.71 8.06
C VAL A 71 9.13 5.37 7.50
N LEU A 72 8.96 5.38 6.17
CA LEU A 72 7.71 4.95 5.54
C LEU A 72 7.44 3.46 5.76
N ALA A 73 8.45 2.59 5.56
CA ALA A 73 8.34 1.16 5.80
C ALA A 73 7.92 0.84 7.24
N ASP A 74 8.54 1.49 8.23
CA ASP A 74 8.19 1.31 9.65
C ASP A 74 6.79 1.85 9.96
N SER A 75 6.38 2.96 9.35
CA SER A 75 5.04 3.53 9.54
C SER A 75 3.95 2.64 8.98
N ILE A 76 4.23 1.99 7.85
CA ILE A 76 3.38 0.94 7.29
C ILE A 76 3.31 -0.22 8.28
N GLU A 77 4.44 -0.80 8.68
CA GLU A 77 4.50 -1.99 9.55
C GLU A 77 3.73 -1.79 10.87
N ASP A 78 3.89 -0.63 11.53
CA ASP A 78 3.19 -0.27 12.76
C ASP A 78 1.66 -0.20 12.61
N SER A 79 1.17 -0.05 11.38
CA SER A 79 -0.26 0.10 11.07
C SER A 79 -0.93 -1.22 10.70
N LEU A 80 -0.15 -2.29 10.48
CA LEU A 80 -0.63 -3.57 9.96
C LEU A 80 -1.01 -4.57 11.06
N ARG A 81 -1.90 -5.49 10.68
CA ARG A 81 -2.18 -6.72 11.42
C ARG A 81 -1.24 -7.82 10.95
N LYS A 82 -1.14 -8.90 11.74
CA LYS A 82 -0.36 -10.10 11.37
C LYS A 82 -0.81 -10.77 10.07
N SER A 83 -2.07 -10.58 9.67
CA SER A 83 -2.65 -11.12 8.43
C SER A 83 -2.27 -10.32 7.19
N ASP A 84 -1.82 -9.08 7.37
CA ASP A 84 -1.61 -8.15 6.28
C ASP A 84 -0.22 -8.36 5.70
N VAL A 85 -0.08 -8.08 4.41
CA VAL A 85 1.19 -8.27 3.70
C VAL A 85 1.62 -6.95 3.12
N ALA A 86 2.86 -6.58 3.33
CA ALA A 86 3.41 -5.35 2.78
C ALA A 86 4.86 -5.54 2.35
N GLY A 87 5.30 -4.77 1.37
CA GLY A 87 6.66 -4.81 0.89
C GLY A 87 6.99 -3.65 -0.04
N LYS A 88 8.28 -3.51 -0.32
CA LYS A 88 8.77 -2.56 -1.31
C LYS A 88 8.36 -3.02 -2.71
N TYR A 89 7.66 -2.16 -3.46
CA TYR A 89 7.13 -2.51 -4.78
C TYR A 89 8.05 -1.99 -5.89
N GLU A 90 8.15 -0.67 -6.06
CA GLU A 90 9.11 -0.03 -6.97
C GLU A 90 10.09 0.86 -6.20
N ALA A 91 10.81 1.76 -6.88
CA ALA A 91 11.92 2.56 -6.34
C ALA A 91 11.53 3.40 -5.10
N ASP A 92 10.42 4.12 -5.17
CA ASP A 92 9.84 4.99 -4.13
C ASP A 92 8.48 4.49 -3.60
N SER A 93 7.95 3.40 -4.18
CA SER A 93 6.64 2.87 -3.82
C SER A 93 6.65 1.62 -2.92
N PHE A 94 5.59 1.46 -2.15
CA PHE A 94 5.28 0.28 -1.34
C PHE A 94 3.87 -0.20 -1.65
N LEU A 95 3.67 -1.52 -1.62
CA LEU A 95 2.37 -2.13 -1.78
C LEU A 95 1.99 -2.85 -0.48
N VAL A 96 0.74 -2.63 -0.06
CA VAL A 96 0.11 -3.29 1.08
C VAL A 96 -1.14 -4.02 0.59
N ILE A 97 -1.30 -5.25 1.06
CA ILE A 97 -2.42 -6.15 0.78
C ILE A 97 -3.12 -6.41 2.11
N LEU A 98 -4.41 -6.07 2.18
CA LEU A 98 -5.27 -6.20 3.36
C LEU A 98 -6.37 -7.23 3.09
N PRO A 99 -6.19 -8.49 3.49
CA PRO A 99 -7.23 -9.50 3.40
C PRO A 99 -8.44 -9.13 4.26
N ASN A 100 -9.64 -9.54 3.84
CA ASN A 100 -10.89 -9.33 4.57
C ASN A 100 -11.10 -7.87 5.01
N THR A 101 -10.77 -6.94 4.12
CA THR A 101 -10.80 -5.51 4.39
C THR A 101 -11.39 -4.78 3.19
N ASP A 102 -12.45 -4.02 3.43
CA ASP A 102 -13.10 -3.15 2.45
C ASP A 102 -12.37 -1.80 2.34
N VAL A 103 -12.82 -0.94 1.41
CA VAL A 103 -12.25 0.40 1.20
C VAL A 103 -12.26 1.23 2.49
N ALA A 104 -13.34 1.16 3.28
CA ALA A 104 -13.45 1.92 4.53
C ALA A 104 -12.43 1.47 5.57
N GLY A 105 -12.19 0.17 5.69
CA GLY A 105 -11.11 -0.38 6.52
C GLY A 105 -9.72 -0.01 6.00
N ALA A 106 -9.51 -0.03 4.69
CA ALA A 106 -8.26 0.38 4.05
C ALA A 106 -7.93 1.85 4.34
N LEU A 107 -8.91 2.76 4.26
CA LEU A 107 -8.75 4.16 4.64
C LEU A 107 -8.30 4.33 6.10
N LYS A 108 -8.79 3.51 7.03
CA LYS A 108 -8.32 3.54 8.43
C LYS A 108 -6.89 3.04 8.58
N VAL A 109 -6.41 2.16 7.70
CA VAL A 109 -5.00 1.77 7.68
C VAL A 109 -4.16 2.92 7.12
N GLU A 110 -4.56 3.50 6.00
CA GLU A 110 -3.91 4.69 5.41
C GLU A 110 -3.76 5.82 6.44
N GLU A 111 -4.86 6.17 7.13
CA GLU A 111 -4.85 7.28 8.09
C GLU A 111 -3.89 7.03 9.25
N ARG A 112 -3.80 5.78 9.73
CA ARG A 112 -2.86 5.38 10.78
C ARG A 112 -1.41 5.44 10.29
N THR A 113 -1.15 4.94 9.07
CA THR A 113 0.16 5.00 8.44
C THR A 113 0.60 6.45 8.28
N ARG A 114 -0.26 7.31 7.75
CA ARG A 114 0.02 8.73 7.53
C ARG A 114 0.33 9.48 8.81
N LYS A 115 -0.50 9.33 9.85
CA LYS A 115 -0.23 9.96 11.16
C LYS A 115 1.08 9.48 11.78
N THR A 116 1.40 8.19 11.63
CA THR A 116 2.66 7.61 12.14
C THR A 116 3.86 8.15 11.37
N PHE A 117 3.76 8.23 10.04
CA PHE A 117 4.79 8.79 9.17
C PHE A 117 5.05 10.27 9.44
N GLU A 118 4.00 11.09 9.48
CA GLU A 118 4.09 12.53 9.79
C GLU A 118 4.82 12.75 11.13
N ARG A 119 4.49 11.97 12.16
CA ARG A 119 5.17 12.02 13.46
C ARG A 119 6.66 11.68 13.35
N LYS A 120 7.00 10.53 12.76
CA LYS A 120 8.39 10.06 12.64
C LYS A 120 9.24 10.99 11.77
N ILE A 121 8.66 11.57 10.71
CA ILE A 121 9.35 12.56 9.87
C ILE A 121 9.63 13.85 10.63
N ASN A 122 8.69 14.32 11.46
CA ASN A 122 8.94 15.50 12.29
C ASN A 122 10.05 15.24 13.31
N GLU A 123 10.05 14.08 13.97
CA GLU A 123 11.13 13.66 14.87
C GLU A 123 12.48 13.59 14.13
N LEU A 124 12.49 13.04 12.90
CA LEU A 124 13.69 12.98 12.06
C LEU A 124 14.21 14.38 11.68
N LYS A 125 13.32 15.32 11.37
CA LYS A 125 13.67 16.71 11.06
C LYS A 125 14.21 17.43 12.29
N ASP A 126 13.59 17.27 13.45
CA ASP A 126 14.00 17.92 14.69
C ASP A 126 15.44 17.55 15.08
N ASN A 127 15.81 16.29 14.85
CA ASN A 127 17.16 15.74 15.09
C ASN A 127 18.20 16.10 14.03
N SER A 128 17.82 16.78 12.95
CA SER A 128 18.77 17.21 11.91
C SER A 128 19.36 18.58 12.24
N ASP A 129 20.62 18.83 11.88
CA ASP A 129 21.19 20.19 11.91
C ASP A 129 20.97 20.95 10.59
N ASN A 130 20.47 20.28 9.55
CA ASN A 130 20.27 20.88 8.23
C ASN A 130 18.95 21.68 8.18
N ILE A 131 19.05 23.00 8.10
CA ILE A 131 17.91 23.94 8.09
C ILE A 131 17.00 23.72 6.86
N GLU A 132 17.57 23.44 5.69
CA GLU A 132 16.79 23.18 4.46
C GLU A 132 15.99 21.88 4.59
N PHE A 133 16.60 20.85 5.18
CA PHE A 133 15.91 19.58 5.44
C PHE A 133 14.74 19.74 6.41
N LYS A 134 14.89 20.55 7.47
CA LYS A 134 13.79 20.85 8.42
C LYS A 134 12.57 21.47 7.72
N GLN A 135 12.81 22.32 6.73
CA GLN A 135 11.77 23.03 6.01
C GLN A 135 11.20 22.26 4.81
N LYS A 136 11.89 21.21 4.34
CA LYS A 136 11.45 20.40 3.21
C LYS A 136 10.13 19.70 3.54
N ASP A 137 9.10 19.89 2.72
CA ASP A 137 7.88 19.10 2.84
C ASP A 137 8.13 17.67 2.34
N ILE A 138 7.78 16.67 3.18
CA ILE A 138 8.01 15.25 2.91
C ILE A 138 6.70 14.54 3.17
N THR A 139 6.08 14.10 2.09
CA THR A 139 4.75 13.48 2.08
C THR A 139 4.77 12.25 1.16
N PHE A 140 3.65 11.55 1.09
CA PHE A 140 3.45 10.46 0.14
C PHE A 140 2.02 10.50 -0.38
N LYS A 141 1.85 9.93 -1.58
CA LYS A 141 0.55 9.66 -2.16
C LYS A 141 0.10 8.25 -1.82
N THR A 142 -1.20 8.02 -1.78
CA THR A 142 -1.78 6.69 -1.61
C THR A 142 -2.95 6.46 -2.54
N ALA A 143 -2.98 5.29 -3.18
CA ALA A 143 -4.14 4.81 -3.93
C ALA A 143 -4.71 3.57 -3.26
N ILE A 144 -6.04 3.51 -3.18
CA ILE A 144 -6.79 2.40 -2.59
C ILE A 144 -7.64 1.76 -3.68
N ALA A 145 -7.43 0.48 -3.91
CA ALA A 145 -8.27 -0.37 -4.77
C ALA A 145 -8.66 -1.63 -4.01
N SER A 146 -9.83 -2.18 -4.30
CA SER A 146 -10.35 -3.35 -3.58
C SER A 146 -10.98 -4.35 -4.53
N PHE A 147 -10.69 -5.63 -4.32
CA PHE A 147 -11.45 -6.74 -4.87
C PHE A 147 -12.78 -6.90 -4.09
N PRO A 148 -13.91 -7.14 -4.78
CA PRO A 148 -14.08 -7.20 -6.23
C PRO A 148 -14.43 -5.85 -6.89
N GLU A 149 -14.62 -4.78 -6.12
CA GLU A 149 -15.14 -3.48 -6.60
C GLU A 149 -14.31 -2.82 -7.73
N HIS A 150 -13.00 -3.08 -7.75
CA HIS A 150 -12.04 -2.44 -8.63
C HIS A 150 -11.32 -3.42 -9.58
N GLY A 151 -11.77 -4.67 -9.64
CA GLY A 151 -11.20 -5.72 -10.49
C GLY A 151 -11.54 -7.12 -9.98
N ASP A 152 -11.59 -8.09 -10.90
CA ASP A 152 -11.89 -9.50 -10.61
C ASP A 152 -10.61 -10.32 -10.34
N THR A 153 -9.45 -9.81 -10.76
CA THR A 153 -8.14 -10.44 -10.49
C THR A 153 -7.21 -9.49 -9.74
N PHE A 154 -6.16 -10.05 -9.14
CA PHE A 154 -5.14 -9.23 -8.47
C PHE A 154 -4.51 -8.21 -9.43
N GLU A 155 -4.23 -8.61 -10.67
CA GLU A 155 -3.67 -7.73 -11.71
C GLU A 155 -4.62 -6.57 -12.05
N GLU A 156 -5.92 -6.83 -12.16
CA GLU A 156 -6.91 -5.77 -12.43
C GLU A 156 -7.01 -4.78 -11.27
N VAL A 157 -7.05 -5.27 -10.03
CA VAL A 157 -7.10 -4.41 -8.82
C VAL A 157 -5.80 -3.61 -8.67
N LEU A 158 -4.64 -4.22 -8.93
CA LEU A 158 -3.34 -3.56 -8.91
C LEU A 158 -3.22 -2.50 -10.01
N GLN A 159 -3.73 -2.79 -11.22
CA GLN A 159 -3.79 -1.83 -12.31
C GLN A 159 -4.68 -0.63 -11.94
N SER A 160 -5.85 -0.88 -11.35
CA SER A 160 -6.73 0.17 -10.84
C SER A 160 -6.03 1.07 -9.81
N ALA A 161 -5.31 0.48 -8.85
CA ALA A 161 -4.52 1.23 -7.87
C ALA A 161 -3.43 2.08 -8.55
N SER A 162 -2.69 1.50 -9.49
CA SER A 162 -1.63 2.16 -10.24
C SER A 162 -2.13 3.35 -11.07
N LEU A 163 -3.28 3.22 -11.72
CA LEU A 163 -3.88 4.32 -12.47
C LEU A 163 -4.37 5.43 -11.54
N CYS A 164 -5.04 5.07 -10.44
CA CYS A 164 -5.55 6.04 -9.48
C CYS A 164 -4.43 6.83 -8.80
N LEU A 165 -3.29 6.20 -8.52
CA LEU A 165 -2.14 6.86 -7.89
C LEU A 165 -1.53 7.98 -8.76
N LYS A 166 -1.64 7.85 -10.08
CA LYS A 166 -1.17 8.88 -11.04
C LYS A 166 -2.05 10.13 -11.02
N GLU A 167 -3.32 9.98 -10.67
CA GLU A 167 -4.32 11.06 -10.61
C GLU A 167 -4.37 11.74 -9.23
N VAL A 168 -3.60 11.27 -8.24
CA VAL A 168 -3.55 11.90 -6.92
C VAL A 168 -2.91 13.28 -7.03
N ASP A 169 -3.71 14.28 -6.69
CA ASP A 169 -3.34 15.69 -6.71
C ASP A 169 -2.37 16.03 -5.56
N LYS A 170 -1.13 16.35 -5.94
CA LYS A 170 -0.05 16.71 -5.01
C LYS A 170 -0.29 18.03 -4.26
N SER A 171 -1.16 18.90 -4.77
CA SER A 171 -1.47 20.18 -4.12
C SER A 171 -2.38 20.04 -2.91
N LYS A 172 -3.02 18.86 -2.74
CA LYS A 172 -3.93 18.62 -1.62
C LYS A 172 -3.16 18.23 -0.36
N LYS A 173 -3.65 18.74 0.77
CA LYS A 173 -3.15 18.36 2.10
C LYS A 173 -3.31 16.86 2.40
N VAL A 174 -4.33 16.23 1.83
CA VAL A 174 -4.54 14.77 1.91
C VAL A 174 -4.40 14.22 0.50
N GLN A 175 -3.36 13.40 0.30
CA GLN A 175 -2.99 12.83 -0.99
C GLN A 175 -3.40 11.35 -1.08
N VAL A 176 -4.65 11.05 -0.71
CA VAL A 176 -5.25 9.71 -0.86
C VAL A 176 -6.32 9.74 -1.92
N ALA A 177 -6.32 8.74 -2.80
CA ALA A 177 -7.41 8.51 -3.74
C ALA A 177 -7.95 7.09 -3.64
N ILE A 178 -9.27 6.97 -3.68
CA ILE A 178 -9.98 5.72 -3.82
C ILE A 178 -10.24 5.55 -5.31
N CYS A 179 -9.88 4.39 -5.87
CA CYS A 179 -10.11 4.09 -7.26
C CYS A 179 -11.61 4.22 -7.60
N PRO A 180 -11.97 4.68 -8.80
CA PRO A 180 -13.35 4.60 -9.24
C PRO A 180 -13.73 3.12 -9.44
N ALA A 181 -14.89 2.72 -8.94
CA ALA A 181 -15.40 1.37 -9.15
C ALA A 181 -15.46 1.03 -10.65
N VAL A 182 -14.99 -0.17 -11.00
CA VAL A 182 -15.03 -0.63 -12.38
C VAL A 182 -16.42 -1.20 -12.62
N LYS A 183 -17.29 -0.48 -13.36
CA LYS A 183 -18.61 -1.00 -13.74
C LYS A 183 -18.44 -2.30 -14.56
N ARG A 184 -18.65 -3.46 -13.94
CA ARG A 184 -18.76 -4.75 -14.65
C ARG A 184 -19.97 -5.54 -14.16
N TYR A 185 -20.74 -6.03 -15.13
CA TYR A 185 -21.97 -6.82 -15.00
C TYR A 185 -21.69 -8.27 -14.55
N LYS A 186 -21.02 -8.46 -13.41
CA LYS A 186 -20.81 -9.80 -12.82
C LYS A 186 -21.31 -9.87 -11.38
N PHE A 187 -22.57 -9.49 -11.22
CA PHE A 187 -23.48 -10.17 -10.30
C PHE A 187 -24.61 -10.75 -11.13
N ASN A 188 -24.28 -11.66 -12.07
CA ASN A 188 -25.31 -12.41 -12.77
C ASN A 188 -25.75 -13.57 -11.87
N ILE A 189 -26.82 -13.31 -11.12
CA ILE A 189 -27.96 -14.20 -10.95
C ILE A 189 -27.52 -15.59 -10.46
N GLY A 190 -27.55 -15.80 -9.14
CA GLY A 190 -27.46 -17.16 -8.61
C GLY A 190 -28.46 -18.05 -9.35
N ILE A 191 -28.11 -19.30 -9.65
CA ILE A 191 -28.95 -20.23 -10.43
C ILE A 191 -30.42 -20.20 -9.98
N THR A 192 -30.67 -19.95 -8.69
CA THR A 192 -31.97 -19.70 -8.07
C THR A 192 -32.83 -18.61 -8.72
N ASP A 193 -32.24 -17.50 -9.16
CA ASP A 193 -32.95 -16.38 -9.78
C ASP A 193 -33.23 -16.64 -11.28
N LEU A 194 -32.42 -17.49 -11.94
CA LEU A 194 -32.68 -18.00 -13.29
C LEU A 194 -33.83 -19.01 -13.31
N VAL A 195 -33.91 -19.87 -12.28
CA VAL A 195 -35.00 -20.84 -12.14
C VAL A 195 -36.35 -20.14 -11.90
N LYS A 196 -36.38 -19.06 -11.12
CA LYS A 196 -37.61 -18.26 -10.88
C LYS A 196 -38.12 -17.47 -12.08
N ALA A 197 -37.28 -17.21 -13.08
CA ALA A 197 -37.67 -16.49 -14.29
C ALA A 197 -38.19 -17.42 -15.41
N MET A 198 -38.08 -18.75 -15.21
CA MET A 198 -38.55 -19.77 -16.15
C MET A 198 -39.83 -20.48 -15.68
N GLU A 199 -40.37 -20.09 -14.53
CA GLU A 199 -41.72 -20.44 -14.04
C GLU A 199 -42.72 -19.32 -14.35
#